data_AF-A0A0A9WF50-F1
#
_entry.id   AF-A0A0A9WF50-F1
#
_cell.length_a   1.000
_cell.length_b   1.000
_cell.length_c   1.000
_cell.angle_alpha   90.00
_cell.angle_beta   90.00
_cell.angle_gamma   90.00
#
_symmetry.space_group_name_H-M   'P 1'
#
loop_
_entity.id
_entity.type
_entity.pdbx_description
1 polymer ?
#
loop_
_entity_poly.entity_id
_entity_poly.type
_entity_poly.pdbx_seq_one_letter_code
_entity_poly.pdbx_strand_id
1 'polypeptide(L)'
;MSEYEIVKKSKLVLKGEKHGKKKKKKHHDKDKKKTSDSNAPVVDEDRINHGGWGRVDNIRDISGAVAIEFGTGTYVCALDNGLFTLGAPHSEGEGPSPEEILTAVSVNDRKVAFKSGYDKYLGVTKDGIVTGRADAIGALEQWEPVFQEGKMALQSCTNCFLSVKDEDDSIVAIERTATEKEMLTIRSQNEKITDQVSDVPVEERGNLSQIELNYVKKFQKFQDKKIKINSDGRSGLKRARVDGTLHEALLDRRAKMKADRYCK
;
A
#
# COMPACT_ATOMS: atom_id res chain seq x y z
N MET A 1 -6.45 -14.42 -16.46
CA MET A 1 -6.58 -12.97 -16.22
C MET A 1 -7.48 -12.40 -17.29
N SER A 2 -8.66 -11.90 -16.93
CA SER A 2 -9.68 -11.55 -17.92
C SER A 2 -9.56 -10.10 -18.35
N GLU A 3 -9.65 -9.84 -19.65
CA GLU A 3 -9.59 -8.54 -20.37
C GLU A 3 -10.59 -7.45 -19.90
N TYR A 4 -11.26 -7.63 -18.77
CA TYR A 4 -12.39 -6.82 -18.28
C TYR A 4 -11.99 -5.66 -17.36
N GLU A 5 -10.72 -5.48 -17.00
CA GLU A 5 -10.28 -4.36 -16.14
C GLU A 5 -10.14 -3.02 -16.87
N ILE A 6 -10.17 -2.99 -18.21
CA ILE A 6 -9.76 -1.82 -19.01
C ILE A 6 -10.87 -0.76 -19.20
N VAL A 7 -12.12 -1.00 -18.82
CA VAL A 7 -13.21 -0.06 -19.19
C VAL A 7 -13.45 1.03 -18.12
N LYS A 8 -12.54 2.01 -18.04
CA LYS A 8 -12.82 3.32 -17.42
C LYS A 8 -13.79 4.11 -18.32
N LYS A 9 -15.06 4.24 -17.91
CA LYS A 9 -16.07 5.06 -18.60
C LYS A 9 -15.83 6.55 -18.34
N SER A 10 -15.04 7.23 -19.15
CA SER A 10 -15.15 8.69 -19.28
C SER A 10 -16.32 9.01 -20.24
N LYS A 11 -17.10 10.05 -19.91
CA LYS A 11 -18.29 10.46 -20.65
C LYS A 11 -17.87 11.07 -21.98
N LEU A 12 -18.25 10.45 -23.08
CA LEU A 12 -17.97 10.91 -24.44
C LEU A 12 -18.68 12.25 -24.68
N VAL A 13 -17.91 13.32 -24.91
CA VAL A 13 -18.45 14.64 -25.26
C VAL A 13 -18.34 14.81 -26.76
N LEU A 14 -19.49 14.91 -27.44
CA LEU A 14 -19.56 15.17 -28.88
C LEU A 14 -19.33 16.66 -29.14
N LYS A 15 -18.40 16.96 -30.05
CA LYS A 15 -18.02 18.32 -30.45
C LYS A 15 -19.20 18.96 -31.19
N GLY A 16 -19.99 19.79 -30.50
CA GLY A 16 -21.10 20.55 -31.10
C GLY A 16 -22.31 20.84 -30.21
N GLU A 17 -22.45 20.22 -29.04
CA GLU A 17 -23.62 20.46 -28.16
C GLU A 17 -23.47 21.76 -27.33
N LYS A 18 -24.28 22.77 -27.66
CA LYS A 18 -24.39 24.02 -26.90
C LYS A 18 -25.12 23.78 -25.58
N HIS A 19 -24.55 24.28 -24.47
CA HIS A 19 -25.12 24.18 -23.12
C HIS A 19 -26.46 24.92 -22.99
N GLY A 20 -27.54 24.15 -22.79
CA GLY A 20 -28.83 24.69 -22.38
C GLY A 20 -28.78 25.16 -20.91
N LYS A 21 -28.91 26.48 -20.68
CA LYS A 21 -29.05 27.08 -19.35
C LYS A 21 -30.32 26.55 -18.66
N LYS A 22 -30.19 25.83 -17.54
CA LYS A 22 -31.32 25.50 -16.66
C LYS A 22 -31.31 26.36 -15.39
N LYS A 23 -32.49 26.94 -15.13
CA LYS A 23 -32.87 27.90 -14.09
C LYS A 23 -32.57 27.40 -12.67
N LYS A 24 -32.02 28.27 -11.81
CA LYS A 24 -31.95 28.11 -10.36
C LYS A 24 -33.37 28.07 -9.77
N LYS A 25 -33.76 26.96 -9.15
CA LYS A 25 -34.85 26.92 -8.17
C LYS A 25 -34.23 26.87 -6.76
N LYS A 26 -34.54 27.88 -5.95
CA LYS A 26 -34.30 27.90 -4.50
C LYS A 26 -35.10 26.75 -3.87
N HIS A 27 -34.48 25.96 -2.99
CA HIS A 27 -35.23 25.19 -2.01
C HIS A 27 -34.61 25.31 -0.62
N HIS A 28 -35.55 25.57 0.28
CA HIS A 28 -35.56 25.77 1.71
C HIS A 28 -34.69 24.82 2.52
N ASP A 29 -34.04 25.43 3.53
CA ASP A 29 -33.31 24.82 4.62
C ASP A 29 -34.16 23.79 5.37
N LYS A 30 -33.62 22.59 5.61
CA LYS A 30 -34.18 21.66 6.60
C LYS A 30 -33.10 20.68 7.05
N ASP A 31 -32.63 20.94 8.27
CA ASP A 31 -31.78 20.10 9.10
C ASP A 31 -32.02 18.61 8.90
N LYS A 32 -30.99 17.93 8.37
CA LYS A 32 -30.82 16.48 8.51
C LYS A 32 -29.38 16.18 8.92
N LYS A 33 -29.21 16.18 10.23
CA LYS A 33 -28.37 15.28 11.04
C LYS A 33 -27.29 14.54 10.23
N LYS A 34 -26.05 15.05 10.33
CA LYS A 34 -24.80 14.40 9.90
C LYS A 34 -24.75 12.98 10.47
N THR A 35 -25.05 11.98 9.65
CA THR A 35 -24.49 10.64 9.83
C THR A 35 -23.13 10.66 9.14
N SER A 36 -22.07 10.61 9.95
CA SER A 36 -20.68 10.51 9.56
C SER A 36 -20.46 9.43 8.49
N ASP A 37 -20.26 9.87 7.25
CA ASP A 37 -19.78 9.06 6.14
C ASP A 37 -18.25 8.97 6.28
N SER A 38 -17.78 8.15 7.22
CA SER A 38 -16.35 7.86 7.39
C SER A 38 -15.95 6.76 6.41
N ASN A 39 -15.73 7.12 5.16
CA ASN A 39 -14.96 6.30 4.20
C ASN A 39 -14.50 7.17 3.02
N ALA A 40 -13.79 8.25 3.34
CA ALA A 40 -12.76 8.73 2.44
C ALA A 40 -11.65 7.66 2.39
N PRO A 41 -10.97 7.44 1.25
CA PRO A 41 -9.74 6.65 1.28
C PRO A 41 -8.85 7.27 2.36
N VAL A 42 -8.36 6.46 3.31
CA VAL A 42 -7.35 6.92 4.25
C VAL A 42 -6.14 7.22 3.40
N VAL A 43 -5.99 8.49 3.05
CA VAL A 43 -4.83 8.98 2.31
C VAL A 43 -3.68 8.89 3.30
N ASP A 44 -2.71 8.04 2.98
CA ASP A 44 -1.50 7.91 3.77
C ASP A 44 -0.65 9.17 3.55
N GLU A 45 -0.81 10.15 4.45
CA GLU A 45 -0.10 11.43 4.41
C GLU A 45 1.42 11.23 4.47
N ASP A 46 1.90 10.24 5.23
CA ASP A 46 3.32 9.89 5.31
C ASP A 46 3.84 9.43 3.95
N ARG A 47 3.10 8.58 3.26
CA ARG A 47 3.47 8.13 1.90
C ARG A 47 3.52 9.29 0.91
N ILE A 48 2.61 10.26 1.01
CA ILE A 48 2.64 11.44 0.14
C ILE A 48 3.85 12.31 0.46
N ASN A 49 4.15 12.52 1.74
CA ASN A 49 5.27 13.34 2.20
C ASN A 49 6.64 12.79 1.82
N HIS A 50 6.74 11.50 1.47
CA HIS A 50 7.99 10.87 1.03
C HIS A 50 7.91 10.45 -0.45
N GLY A 51 7.19 11.21 -1.28
CA GLY A 51 7.20 11.01 -2.74
C GLY A 51 6.61 9.68 -3.21
N GLY A 52 5.69 9.09 -2.44
CA GLY A 52 5.06 7.81 -2.76
C GLY A 52 5.66 6.59 -2.05
N TRP A 53 6.67 6.79 -1.18
CA TRP A 53 7.35 5.74 -0.43
C TRP A 53 6.74 5.54 0.95
N GLY A 54 6.14 4.36 1.17
CA GLY A 54 5.46 4.04 2.41
C GLY A 54 6.36 3.34 3.42
N ARG A 55 6.24 3.68 4.71
CA ARG A 55 6.90 2.95 5.78
C ARG A 55 6.47 1.47 5.82
N VAL A 56 7.44 0.59 6.04
CA VAL A 56 7.23 -0.85 6.21
C VAL A 56 6.98 -1.23 7.68
N ASP A 57 5.97 -2.08 7.91
CA ASP A 57 5.60 -2.57 9.24
C ASP A 57 5.94 -4.06 9.46
N ASN A 58 6.09 -4.85 8.40
CA ASN A 58 6.41 -6.28 8.47
C ASN A 58 7.61 -6.63 7.59
N ILE A 59 8.38 -7.66 7.99
CA ILE A 59 9.52 -8.19 7.21
C ILE A 59 9.11 -8.59 5.78
N ARG A 60 7.90 -9.11 5.60
CA ARG A 60 7.37 -9.54 4.29
C ARG A 60 7.19 -8.39 3.30
N ASP A 61 6.93 -7.19 3.80
CA ASP A 61 6.74 -6.00 2.98
C ASP A 61 8.10 -5.40 2.55
N ILE A 62 9.22 -5.86 3.14
CA ILE A 62 10.59 -5.51 2.75
C ILE A 62 10.99 -6.33 1.53
N SER A 63 10.43 -5.99 0.37
CA SER A 63 10.75 -6.61 -0.91
C SER A 63 10.74 -5.60 -2.05
N GLY A 64 11.54 -5.84 -3.08
CA GLY A 64 11.62 -4.96 -4.25
C GLY A 64 12.36 -3.67 -3.94
N ALA A 65 11.92 -2.55 -4.50
CA ALA A 65 12.57 -1.26 -4.32
C ALA A 65 12.28 -0.69 -2.91
N VAL A 66 13.34 -0.46 -2.15
CA VAL A 66 13.30 0.06 -0.77
C VAL A 66 14.33 1.17 -0.57
N ALA A 67 14.09 2.02 0.41
CA ALA A 67 15.05 3.00 0.89
C ALA A 67 15.19 2.87 2.41
N ILE A 68 16.40 3.07 2.92
CA ILE A 68 16.69 3.08 4.35
C ILE A 68 16.81 4.53 4.78
N GLU A 69 15.93 4.97 5.66
CA GLU A 69 15.85 6.32 6.18
C GLU A 69 16.35 6.36 7.62
N PHE A 70 17.23 7.30 7.93
CA PHE A 70 17.55 7.70 9.30
C PHE A 70 16.88 9.05 9.57
N GLY A 71 16.28 9.23 10.75
CA GLY A 71 15.60 10.49 11.08
C GLY A 71 14.40 10.81 10.17
N THR A 72 14.43 11.95 9.49
CA THR A 72 13.33 12.40 8.61
C THR A 72 13.90 12.98 7.33
N GLY A 73 13.55 12.38 6.19
CA GLY A 73 13.95 12.83 4.87
C GLY A 73 15.42 12.56 4.53
N THR A 74 16.18 11.84 5.34
CA THR A 74 17.58 11.49 5.05
C THR A 74 17.75 10.01 4.81
N TYR A 75 18.22 9.64 3.61
CA TYR A 75 18.32 8.25 3.15
C TYR A 75 19.77 7.78 3.00
N VAL A 76 19.98 6.48 3.08
CA VAL A 76 21.29 5.87 2.81
C VAL A 76 21.60 5.92 1.32
N CYS A 77 22.67 6.63 0.96
CA CYS A 77 23.17 6.77 -0.41
C CYS A 77 24.36 5.81 -0.65
N ALA A 78 24.33 5.11 -1.79
CA ALA A 78 25.43 4.28 -2.25
C ALA A 78 26.46 5.10 -3.04
N LEU A 79 27.74 4.93 -2.73
CA LEU A 79 28.84 5.58 -3.46
C LEU A 79 29.50 4.61 -4.45
N ASP A 80 30.12 5.17 -5.49
CA ASP A 80 30.83 4.43 -6.54
C ASP A 80 32.05 3.63 -6.04
N ASN A 81 32.64 4.05 -4.92
CA ASN A 81 33.76 3.39 -4.24
C ASN A 81 33.34 2.17 -3.38
N GLY A 82 32.05 1.84 -3.39
CA GLY A 82 31.45 0.73 -2.63
C GLY A 82 31.31 1.02 -1.14
N LEU A 83 31.32 2.28 -0.73
CA LEU A 83 30.91 2.74 0.60
C LEU A 83 29.48 3.29 0.56
N PHE A 84 28.92 3.54 1.74
CA PHE A 84 27.62 4.19 1.90
C PHE A 84 27.74 5.39 2.82
N THR A 85 26.96 6.42 2.52
CA THR A 85 26.87 7.65 3.29
C THR A 85 25.42 8.01 3.54
N LEU A 86 25.14 8.87 4.51
CA LEU A 86 23.83 9.50 4.61
C LEU A 86 23.70 10.60 3.54
N GLY A 87 22.61 10.58 2.79
CA GLY A 87 22.25 11.61 1.81
C GLY A 87 21.78 12.90 2.46
N ALA A 88 21.71 13.98 1.67
CA ALA A 88 21.18 15.25 2.15
C ALA A 88 19.68 15.13 2.49
N PRO A 89 19.17 15.93 3.43
CA PRO A 89 17.74 15.95 3.74
C PRO A 89 16.89 16.35 2.51
N HIS A 90 15.90 15.53 2.20
CA HIS A 90 14.92 15.74 1.14
C HIS A 90 13.77 16.63 1.61
N SER A 91 13.13 17.31 0.66
CA SER A 91 11.96 18.14 0.95
C SER A 91 10.69 17.29 1.12
N GLU A 92 9.68 17.83 1.80
CA GLU A 92 8.36 17.18 1.87
C GLU A 92 7.77 16.97 0.46
N GLY A 93 7.36 15.74 0.19
CA GLY A 93 6.83 15.29 -1.10
C GLY A 93 7.90 14.72 -2.04
N GLU A 94 9.17 14.79 -1.68
CA GLU A 94 10.28 14.22 -2.44
C GLU A 94 10.58 12.80 -1.96
N GLY A 95 10.87 11.91 -2.91
CA GLY A 95 11.27 10.54 -2.63
C GLY A 95 12.78 10.37 -2.73
N PRO A 96 13.34 9.23 -2.29
CA PRO A 96 14.76 8.92 -2.42
C PRO A 96 15.26 9.05 -3.86
N SER A 97 16.48 9.58 -3.98
CA SER A 97 17.25 9.67 -5.21
C SER A 97 17.61 8.29 -5.75
N PRO A 98 17.92 8.14 -7.05
CA PRO A 98 18.29 6.84 -7.64
C PRO A 98 19.45 6.11 -6.92
N GLU A 99 20.39 6.85 -6.36
CA GLU A 99 21.53 6.35 -5.58
C GLU A 99 21.18 5.91 -4.15
N GLU A 100 20.02 6.35 -3.64
CA GLU A 100 19.48 6.00 -2.32
C GLU A 100 18.48 4.84 -2.39
N ILE A 101 18.10 4.44 -3.60
CA ILE A 101 17.19 3.31 -3.84
C ILE A 101 17.99 2.01 -3.83
N LEU A 102 17.59 1.11 -2.93
CA LEU A 102 18.11 -0.24 -2.80
C LEU A 102 17.05 -1.25 -3.26
N THR A 103 17.49 -2.45 -3.64
CA THR A 103 16.61 -3.59 -3.89
C THR A 103 16.69 -4.55 -2.71
N ALA A 104 15.59 -4.71 -1.97
CA ALA A 104 15.45 -5.70 -0.93
C ALA A 104 15.11 -7.08 -1.53
N VAL A 105 15.88 -8.07 -1.10
CA VAL A 105 15.70 -9.49 -1.42
C VAL A 105 15.46 -10.25 -0.12
N SER A 106 14.29 -10.87 0.01
CA SER A 106 14.00 -11.76 1.14
C SER A 106 14.89 -13.00 1.06
N VAL A 107 15.73 -13.22 2.08
CA VAL A 107 16.59 -14.41 2.16
C VAL A 107 15.83 -15.56 2.84
N ASN A 108 15.11 -15.25 3.91
CA ASN A 108 14.19 -16.16 4.60
C ASN A 108 13.14 -15.33 5.36
N ASP A 109 12.33 -15.98 6.20
CA ASP A 109 11.25 -15.31 6.95
C ASP A 109 11.73 -14.28 8.00
N ARG A 110 13.03 -14.25 8.31
CA ARG A 110 13.64 -13.34 9.30
C ARG A 110 14.67 -12.38 8.72
N LYS A 111 15.33 -12.77 7.62
CA LYS A 111 16.49 -12.07 7.07
C LYS A 111 16.24 -11.56 5.67
N VAL A 112 16.78 -10.39 5.42
CA VAL A 112 16.74 -9.68 4.14
C VAL A 112 18.16 -9.31 3.72
N ALA A 113 18.36 -9.17 2.42
CA ALA A 113 19.57 -8.61 1.84
C ALA A 113 19.21 -7.38 1.03
N PHE A 114 20.08 -6.38 1.02
CA PHE A 114 19.88 -5.15 0.25
C PHE A 114 20.92 -5.07 -0.85
N LYS A 115 20.49 -4.72 -2.05
CA LYS A 115 21.35 -4.54 -3.23
C LYS A 115 21.32 -3.08 -3.67
N SER A 116 22.48 -2.46 -3.82
CA SER A 116 22.61 -1.09 -4.28
C SER A 116 22.33 -0.94 -5.77
N GLY A 117 22.13 0.30 -6.23
CA GLY A 117 22.04 0.63 -7.65
C GLY A 117 23.28 0.25 -8.48
N TYR A 118 24.42 -0.01 -7.83
CA TYR A 118 25.67 -0.49 -8.44
C TYR A 118 25.75 -2.01 -8.59
N ASP A 119 24.63 -2.71 -8.42
CA ASP A 119 24.52 -4.16 -8.53
C ASP A 119 25.30 -4.94 -7.45
N LYS A 120 25.62 -4.31 -6.32
CA LYS A 120 26.36 -4.92 -5.21
C LYS A 120 25.51 -5.02 -3.94
N TYR A 121 25.74 -6.07 -3.16
CA TYR A 121 25.03 -6.28 -1.90
C TYR A 121 25.66 -5.50 -0.75
N LEU A 122 24.78 -4.94 0.10
CA LEU A 122 25.09 -4.27 1.35
C LEU A 122 25.60 -5.29 2.36
N GLY A 123 26.89 -5.29 2.64
CA GLY A 123 27.53 -6.19 3.60
C GLY A 123 28.29 -5.44 4.68
N VAL A 124 28.48 -6.08 5.83
CA VAL A 124 29.27 -5.54 6.95
C VAL A 124 30.67 -6.16 6.96
N THR A 125 31.70 -5.34 7.15
CA THR A 125 33.08 -5.83 7.35
C THR A 125 33.31 -6.22 8.82
N LYS A 126 34.43 -6.88 9.10
CA LYS A 126 34.80 -7.26 10.49
C LYS A 126 34.98 -6.06 11.41
N ASP A 127 35.35 -4.92 10.85
CA ASP A 127 35.57 -3.66 11.58
C ASP A 127 34.25 -2.88 11.80
N GLY A 128 33.11 -3.44 11.37
CA GLY A 128 31.80 -2.82 11.49
C GLY A 128 31.50 -1.77 10.41
N ILE A 129 32.32 -1.67 9.35
CA ILE A 129 32.07 -0.74 8.24
C ILE A 129 31.10 -1.40 7.26
N VAL A 130 30.12 -0.64 6.78
CA VAL A 130 29.15 -1.14 5.80
C VAL A 130 29.63 -0.82 4.39
N THR A 131 29.66 -1.84 3.53
CA THR A 131 30.23 -1.77 2.18
C THR A 131 29.37 -2.50 1.16
N GLY A 132 29.42 -2.04 -0.09
CA GLY A 132 28.61 -2.52 -1.19
C GLY A 132 29.51 -3.10 -2.27
N ARG A 133 30.22 -4.19 -1.97
CA ARG A 133 31.22 -4.76 -2.88
C ARG A 133 30.95 -6.20 -3.30
N ALA A 134 30.01 -6.89 -2.64
CA ALA A 134 29.73 -8.29 -2.89
C ALA A 134 28.77 -8.49 -4.08
N ASP A 135 29.08 -9.45 -4.94
CA ASP A 135 28.22 -9.85 -6.08
C ASP A 135 27.11 -10.83 -5.67
N ALA A 136 27.23 -11.43 -4.48
CA ALA A 136 26.33 -12.47 -4.00
C ALA A 136 25.96 -12.25 -2.53
N ILE A 137 24.82 -12.80 -2.14
CA ILE A 137 24.33 -12.78 -0.77
C ILE A 137 25.10 -13.84 0.02
N GLY A 138 26.07 -13.41 0.81
CA GLY A 138 26.79 -14.24 1.78
C GLY A 138 26.22 -14.08 3.18
N ALA A 139 27.01 -14.44 4.19
CA ALA A 139 26.65 -14.24 5.58
C ALA A 139 26.74 -12.76 6.01
N LEU A 140 27.66 -11.99 5.39
CA LEU A 140 27.92 -10.60 5.73
C LEU A 140 26.85 -9.65 5.17
N GLU A 141 26.16 -10.07 4.11
CA GLU A 141 25.13 -9.34 3.38
C GLU A 141 23.71 -9.61 3.90
N GLN A 142 23.58 -10.48 4.90
CA GLN A 142 22.32 -10.81 5.55
C GLN A 142 22.05 -9.90 6.74
N TRP A 143 20.90 -9.25 6.71
CA TRP A 143 20.42 -8.34 7.74
C TRP A 143 19.10 -8.85 8.34
N GLU A 144 18.92 -8.64 9.63
CA GLU A 144 17.73 -9.04 10.38
C GLU A 144 17.00 -7.77 10.86
N PRO A 145 15.84 -7.42 10.28
CA PRO A 145 15.02 -6.31 10.74
C PRO A 145 14.37 -6.66 12.08
N VAL A 146 14.56 -5.80 13.07
CA VAL A 146 13.99 -5.95 14.42
C VAL A 146 12.97 -4.85 14.65
N PHE A 147 11.73 -5.24 14.94
CA PHE A 147 10.62 -4.32 15.23
C PHE A 147 10.30 -4.37 16.74
N GLN A 148 10.31 -3.21 17.39
CA GLN A 148 9.98 -3.09 18.82
C GLN A 148 9.25 -1.78 19.08
N GLU A 149 8.06 -1.85 19.71
CA GLU A 149 7.29 -0.66 20.13
C GLU A 149 7.03 0.36 19.00
N GLY A 150 6.86 -0.12 17.77
CA GLY A 150 6.67 0.75 16.60
C GLY A 150 7.94 1.46 16.12
N LYS A 151 9.11 1.08 16.63
CA LYS A 151 10.44 1.43 16.10
C LYS A 151 11.04 0.22 15.38
N MET A 152 12.01 0.49 14.52
CA MET A 152 12.73 -0.53 13.78
C MET A 152 14.22 -0.25 13.81
N ALA A 153 15.00 -1.32 13.89
CA ALA A 153 16.45 -1.30 13.73
C ALA A 153 16.87 -2.45 12.83
N LEU A 154 18.04 -2.35 12.20
CA LEU A 154 18.55 -3.38 11.29
C LEU A 154 19.81 -4.01 11.89
N GLN A 155 19.72 -5.29 12.23
CA GLN A 155 20.81 -6.05 12.85
C GLN A 155 21.64 -6.77 11.79
N SER A 156 22.96 -6.72 11.91
CA SER A 156 23.91 -7.42 11.04
C SER A 156 24.22 -8.84 11.56
N CYS A 157 24.94 -9.62 10.76
CA CYS A 157 25.44 -10.93 11.18
C CYS A 157 26.42 -10.90 12.38
N THR A 158 27.00 -9.74 12.71
CA THR A 158 27.89 -9.57 13.87
C THR A 158 27.14 -9.26 15.16
N ASN A 159 25.79 -9.28 15.12
CA ASN A 159 24.89 -8.86 16.20
C ASN A 159 25.03 -7.37 16.56
N CYS A 160 25.49 -6.55 15.63
CA CYS A 160 25.54 -5.10 15.76
C CYS A 160 24.44 -4.46 14.90
N PHE A 161 23.97 -3.29 15.29
CA PHE A 161 22.91 -2.56 14.59
C PHE A 161 23.49 -1.53 13.64
N LEU A 162 22.82 -1.33 12.51
CA LEU A 162 23.13 -0.31 11.53
C LEU A 162 22.93 1.09 12.13
N SER A 163 23.92 1.97 12.00
CA SER A 163 23.87 3.37 12.40
C SER A 163 24.71 4.26 11.50
N VAL A 164 24.57 5.57 11.70
CA VAL A 164 25.34 6.61 11.01
C VAL A 164 26.35 7.20 11.98
N LYS A 165 27.59 7.40 11.52
CA LYS A 165 28.65 8.02 12.30
C LYS A 165 28.58 9.55 12.17
N ASP A 166 28.46 10.26 13.29
CA ASP A 166 28.28 11.73 13.32
C ASP A 166 29.46 12.55 12.72
N GLU A 167 30.64 11.94 12.56
CA GLU A 167 31.86 12.65 12.11
C GLU A 167 31.91 12.83 10.59
N ASP A 168 31.46 11.82 9.86
CA ASP A 168 31.67 11.69 8.41
C ASP A 168 30.43 11.16 7.67
N ASP A 169 29.29 11.06 8.35
CA ASP A 169 28.02 10.51 7.85
C ASP A 169 28.14 9.10 7.26
N SER A 170 29.22 8.38 7.61
CA SER A 170 29.46 7.03 7.13
C SER A 170 28.53 6.02 7.79
N ILE A 171 28.12 5.02 7.03
CA ILE A 171 27.25 3.95 7.52
C ILE A 171 28.09 2.84 8.15
N VAL A 172 27.77 2.52 9.41
CA VAL A 172 28.50 1.56 10.23
C VAL A 172 27.53 0.63 10.96
N ALA A 173 28.03 -0.48 11.48
CA ALA A 173 27.31 -1.41 12.34
C ALA A 173 28.23 -1.89 13.46
N ILE A 174 28.35 -1.07 14.50
CA ILE A 174 29.31 -1.25 15.60
C ILE A 174 28.61 -1.58 16.91
N GLU A 175 27.52 -0.87 17.21
CA GLU A 175 26.84 -0.98 18.50
C GLU A 175 25.98 -2.23 18.59
N ARG A 176 26.07 -2.95 19.72
CA ARG A 176 25.27 -4.17 19.98
C ARG A 176 23.89 -3.89 20.53
N THR A 177 23.65 -2.66 20.97
CA THR A 177 22.39 -2.21 21.55
C THR A 177 21.81 -1.13 20.67
N ALA A 178 20.58 -1.31 20.19
CA ALA A 178 19.88 -0.29 19.43
C ALA A 178 19.46 0.85 20.36
N THR A 179 20.13 1.99 20.24
CA THR A 179 19.73 3.24 20.89
C THR A 179 19.01 4.13 19.88
N GLU A 180 18.83 5.42 20.15
CA GLU A 180 18.13 6.33 19.24
C GLU A 180 18.84 6.50 17.89
N LYS A 181 20.17 6.34 17.83
CA LYS A 181 20.96 6.48 16.59
C LYS A 181 20.81 5.31 15.62
N GLU A 182 20.48 4.13 16.16
CA GLU A 182 20.30 2.89 15.39
C GLU A 182 18.84 2.72 14.92
N MET A 183 17.93 3.60 15.34
CA MET A 183 16.54 3.56 14.91
C MET A 183 16.41 4.11 13.49
N LEU A 184 15.85 3.29 12.60
CA LEU A 184 15.69 3.60 11.19
C LEU A 184 14.32 3.21 10.68
N THR A 185 13.96 3.79 9.53
CA THR A 185 12.73 3.46 8.82
C THR A 185 13.06 2.90 7.45
N ILE A 186 12.61 1.69 7.16
CA ILE A 186 12.63 1.13 5.81
C ILE A 186 11.35 1.59 5.12
N ARG A 187 11.51 2.28 4.00
CA ARG A 187 10.41 2.66 3.12
C ARG A 187 10.41 1.77 1.89
N SER A 188 9.23 1.38 1.44
CA SER A 188 9.05 0.60 0.21
C SER A 188 8.19 1.38 -0.78
N GLN A 189 8.54 1.26 -2.06
CA GLN A 189 7.72 1.77 -3.15
C GLN A 189 6.49 0.88 -3.38
N ASN A 190 6.50 -0.37 -2.91
CA ASN A 190 5.37 -1.27 -3.09
C ASN A 190 4.11 -0.66 -2.44
N GLU A 191 2.97 -0.83 -3.11
CA GLU A 191 1.69 -0.57 -2.45
C GLU A 191 1.63 -1.50 -1.24
N LYS A 192 1.32 -0.95 -0.05
CA LYS A 192 0.99 -1.80 1.10
C LYS A 192 -0.11 -2.72 0.59
N ILE A 193 0.21 -3.99 0.38
CA ILE A 193 -0.79 -5.02 0.28
C ILE A 193 -1.31 -5.07 1.70
N THR A 194 -2.30 -4.21 1.99
CA THR A 194 -3.00 -4.32 3.24
C THR A 194 -3.53 -5.75 3.22
N ASP A 195 -3.00 -6.59 4.10
CA ASP A 195 -3.58 -7.87 4.48
C ASP A 195 -4.94 -7.66 5.17
N GLN A 196 -5.65 -6.59 4.84
CA GLN A 196 -7.09 -6.57 4.71
C GLN A 196 -7.54 -7.21 3.39
N VAL A 197 -6.91 -8.31 2.98
CA VAL A 197 -7.72 -9.41 2.44
C VAL A 197 -8.52 -9.94 3.63
N SER A 198 -9.51 -9.15 4.04
CA SER A 198 -10.65 -9.69 4.74
C SER A 198 -11.02 -10.97 4.01
N ASP A 199 -11.22 -12.05 4.77
CA ASP A 199 -11.82 -13.32 4.32
C ASP A 199 -13.23 -13.12 3.72
N VAL A 200 -13.64 -11.85 3.60
CA VAL A 200 -14.82 -11.33 2.96
C VAL A 200 -14.62 -11.42 1.43
N PRO A 201 -15.44 -12.22 0.75
CA PRO A 201 -15.44 -12.35 -0.70
C PRO A 201 -15.47 -10.98 -1.41
N VAL A 202 -14.90 -10.90 -2.62
CA VAL A 202 -14.87 -9.66 -3.42
C VAL A 202 -16.27 -9.06 -3.61
N GLU A 203 -17.30 -9.92 -3.62
CA GLU A 203 -18.70 -9.55 -3.76
C GLU A 203 -19.26 -8.83 -2.54
N GLU A 204 -18.67 -9.03 -1.36
CA GLU A 204 -19.09 -8.45 -0.08
C GLU A 204 -18.31 -7.19 0.29
N ARG A 205 -17.34 -6.79 -0.54
CA ARG A 205 -16.58 -5.57 -0.35
C ARG A 205 -17.42 -4.35 -0.73
N GLY A 206 -17.49 -3.38 0.19
CA GLY A 206 -18.11 -2.08 -0.03
C GLY A 206 -19.46 -1.88 0.67
N ASN A 207 -20.19 -0.85 0.25
CA ASN A 207 -21.49 -0.50 0.84
C ASN A 207 -22.60 -1.43 0.30
N LEU A 208 -23.76 -1.50 0.97
CA LEU A 208 -24.87 -2.41 0.59
C LEU A 208 -25.28 -2.33 -0.89
N SER A 209 -25.16 -1.14 -1.47
CA SER A 209 -25.42 -0.88 -2.89
C SER A 209 -24.39 -1.53 -3.82
N GLN A 210 -23.12 -1.52 -3.41
CA GLN A 210 -22.01 -2.12 -4.15
C GLN A 210 -22.05 -3.65 -4.00
N ILE A 211 -22.36 -4.13 -2.79
CA ILE A 211 -22.56 -5.56 -2.53
C ILE A 211 -23.65 -6.11 -3.45
N GLU A 212 -24.84 -5.50 -3.47
CA GLU A 212 -25.94 -5.89 -4.38
C GLU A 212 -25.49 -5.89 -5.85
N LEU A 213 -24.76 -4.86 -6.28
CA LEU A 213 -24.25 -4.75 -7.64
C LEU A 213 -23.24 -5.86 -7.97
N ASN A 214 -22.33 -6.18 -7.06
CA ASN A 214 -21.29 -7.19 -7.27
C ASN A 214 -21.90 -8.59 -7.39
N TYR A 215 -22.85 -8.93 -6.52
CA TYR A 215 -23.61 -10.17 -6.64
C TYR A 215 -24.43 -10.24 -7.93
N VAL A 216 -25.10 -9.16 -8.34
CA VAL A 216 -25.81 -9.14 -9.63
C VAL A 216 -24.85 -9.34 -10.80
N LYS A 217 -23.68 -8.69 -10.80
CA LYS A 217 -22.66 -8.87 -11.85
C LYS A 217 -22.15 -10.32 -11.93
N LYS A 218 -21.97 -10.99 -10.79
CA LYS A 218 -21.48 -12.37 -10.75
C LYS A 218 -22.44 -13.36 -11.39
N PHE A 219 -23.75 -13.18 -11.20
CA PHE A 219 -24.74 -14.20 -11.52
C PHE A 219 -25.70 -13.82 -12.67
N GLN A 220 -25.81 -12.55 -13.04
CA GLN A 220 -26.65 -12.11 -14.16
C GLN A 220 -25.98 -12.43 -15.51
N LYS A 221 -26.73 -13.01 -16.45
CA LYS A 221 -26.26 -13.20 -17.83
C LYS A 221 -26.23 -11.88 -18.60
N PHE A 222 -25.13 -11.60 -19.28
CA PHE A 222 -24.85 -10.35 -20.00
C PHE A 222 -25.24 -10.34 -21.50
N GLN A 223 -26.24 -11.11 -21.92
CA GLN A 223 -26.63 -11.15 -23.34
C GLN A 223 -27.06 -9.77 -23.87
N ASP A 224 -27.74 -8.96 -23.05
CA ASP A 224 -28.22 -7.62 -23.43
C ASP A 224 -27.21 -6.48 -23.14
N LYS A 225 -25.99 -6.78 -22.68
CA LYS A 225 -24.98 -5.80 -22.19
C LYS A 225 -25.49 -4.82 -21.11
N LYS A 226 -26.65 -5.07 -20.50
CA LYS A 226 -27.29 -4.22 -19.48
C LYS A 226 -27.44 -4.97 -18.15
N ILE A 227 -26.96 -4.34 -17.07
CA ILE A 227 -27.14 -4.84 -15.70
C ILE A 227 -28.56 -4.48 -15.25
N LYS A 228 -29.31 -5.46 -14.75
CA LYS A 228 -30.65 -5.30 -14.20
C LYS A 228 -30.57 -5.45 -12.68
N ILE A 229 -30.70 -4.34 -11.98
CA ILE A 229 -30.71 -4.29 -10.52
C ILE A 229 -32.16 -4.13 -10.06
N ASN A 230 -32.52 -4.75 -8.94
CA ASN A 230 -33.85 -4.59 -8.38
C ASN A 230 -34.10 -3.12 -8.00
N SER A 231 -35.24 -2.58 -8.44
CA SER A 231 -35.71 -1.21 -8.15
C SER A 231 -36.26 -1.04 -6.73
N ASP A 232 -36.51 -2.13 -5.99
CA ASP A 232 -37.01 -2.11 -4.63
C ASP A 232 -36.05 -1.37 -3.68
N GLY A 233 -36.60 -0.67 -2.69
CA GLY A 233 -35.82 0.05 -1.68
C GLY A 233 -34.84 -0.87 -0.92
N ARG A 234 -33.70 -0.32 -0.47
CA ARG A 234 -32.65 -1.06 0.25
C ARG A 234 -32.88 -1.16 1.76
N SER A 235 -34.03 -0.71 2.26
CA SER A 235 -34.39 -0.80 3.69
C SER A 235 -34.44 -2.25 4.18
N GLY A 236 -34.98 -3.16 3.36
CA GLY A 236 -34.99 -4.59 3.66
C GLY A 236 -33.58 -5.19 3.76
N LEU A 237 -32.66 -4.78 2.88
CA LEU A 237 -31.26 -5.23 2.92
C LEU A 237 -30.50 -4.71 4.14
N LYS A 238 -30.83 -3.50 4.62
CA LYS A 238 -30.25 -2.96 5.86
C LYS A 238 -30.66 -3.79 7.07
N ARG A 239 -31.93 -4.19 7.15
CA ARG A 239 -32.45 -5.05 8.22
C ARG A 239 -31.83 -6.46 8.15
N ALA A 240 -31.84 -7.07 6.97
CA ALA A 240 -31.23 -8.38 6.74
C ALA A 240 -29.72 -8.42 7.06
N ARG A 241 -29.00 -7.30 6.92
CA ARG A 241 -27.60 -7.20 7.34
C ARG A 241 -27.43 -7.28 8.86
N VAL A 242 -28.34 -6.69 9.63
CA VAL A 242 -28.32 -6.74 11.09
C VAL A 242 -28.75 -8.12 11.59
N ASP A 243 -29.73 -8.71 10.92
CA ASP A 243 -30.33 -10.00 11.30
C ASP A 243 -29.53 -11.22 10.79
N GLY A 244 -28.44 -11.00 10.05
CA GLY A 244 -27.59 -12.08 9.50
C GLY A 244 -28.14 -12.79 8.26
N THR A 245 -29.28 -12.37 7.72
CA THR A 245 -29.99 -12.98 6.58
C THR A 245 -29.72 -12.27 5.24
N LEU A 246 -28.62 -11.52 5.13
CA LEU A 246 -28.32 -10.68 3.98
C LEU A 246 -28.25 -11.46 2.65
N HIS A 247 -27.65 -12.65 2.64
CA HIS A 247 -27.49 -13.45 1.43
C HIS A 247 -28.81 -13.99 0.89
N GLU A 248 -29.72 -14.38 1.79
CA GLU A 248 -31.08 -14.82 1.44
C GLU A 248 -31.85 -13.66 0.81
N ALA A 249 -31.83 -12.48 1.44
CA ALA A 249 -32.50 -11.30 0.92
C ALA A 249 -31.92 -10.83 -0.45
N LEU A 250 -30.61 -10.99 -0.67
CA LEU A 250 -29.98 -10.73 -1.97
C LEU A 250 -30.34 -11.78 -3.02
N LEU A 251 -30.52 -13.05 -2.63
CA LEU A 251 -30.99 -14.11 -3.51
C LEU A 251 -32.43 -13.86 -3.95
N ASP A 252 -33.33 -13.51 -3.03
CA ASP A 252 -34.73 -13.18 -3.34
C ASP A 252 -34.84 -12.01 -4.32
N ARG A 253 -34.02 -10.98 -4.13
CA ARG A 253 -33.99 -9.82 -5.05
C ARG A 253 -33.50 -10.22 -6.43
N ARG A 254 -32.52 -11.12 -6.55
CA ARG A 254 -32.04 -11.63 -7.83
C ARG A 254 -33.07 -12.54 -8.52
N ALA A 255 -33.73 -13.41 -7.77
CA ALA A 255 -34.78 -14.29 -8.26
C ALA A 255 -35.95 -13.51 -8.88
N LYS A 256 -36.39 -12.42 -8.23
CA LYS A 256 -37.43 -11.51 -8.76
C LYS A 256 -37.09 -10.92 -10.14
N MET A 257 -35.81 -10.69 -10.43
CA MET A 257 -35.38 -10.07 -11.69
C MET A 257 -35.37 -11.05 -12.86
N LYS A 258 -35.47 -12.37 -12.62
CA LYS A 258 -35.44 -13.46 -13.63
C LYS A 258 -34.28 -13.36 -14.64
N ALA A 259 -33.20 -12.68 -14.24
CA ALA A 259 -32.02 -12.43 -15.08
C ALA A 259 -30.81 -13.27 -14.64
N ASP A 260 -30.94 -13.94 -13.50
CA ASP A 260 -29.99 -14.90 -12.95
C ASP A 260 -30.44 -16.32 -13.34
N ARG A 261 -29.54 -17.11 -13.94
CA ARG A 261 -29.84 -18.49 -14.39
C ARG A 261 -29.94 -19.47 -13.22
N TYR A 262 -29.32 -19.14 -12.09
CA TYR A 262 -29.16 -20.02 -10.94
C TYR A 262 -30.25 -19.80 -9.88
N CYS A 263 -31.02 -18.72 -10.00
CA CYS A 263 -32.24 -18.52 -9.23
C CYS A 263 -33.40 -19.23 -9.96
N LYS A 264 -33.87 -20.36 -9.43
CA LYS A 264 -35.08 -21.05 -9.90
C LYS A 264 -36.29 -20.58 -9.11
#